data_AF-A0A2D5Z7K2-F1
#
_entry.id   AF-A0A2D5Z7K2-F1
#
_cell.length_a   1.000
_cell.length_b   1.000
_cell.length_c   1.000
_cell.angle_alpha   90.00
_cell.angle_beta   90.00
_cell.angle_gamma   90.00
#
_symmetry.space_group_name_H-M   'P 1'
#
loop_
_entity.id
_entity.type
_entity.pdbx_description
1 polymer ?
#
loop_
_entity_poly.entity_id
_entity_poly.type
_entity_poly.pdbx_seq_one_letter_code
_entity_poly.pdbx_strand_id
1 'polypeptide(L)'
;MNEAFLSRDTGAIHFCGEFVDEEEEAVPDDIGDPERYIKIPHKNDLDLGERLVGRFVNEHLPEDAAEVAGYFERRGAYARLNDLLRRRGFLERWFEFEQSSCEAALREWCAKNDIELVKE
;
A
#
# COMPACT_ATOMS: atom_id res chain seq x y z
N MET A 1 -1.70 -12.69 -11.12
CA MET A 1 -1.48 -11.25 -10.87
C MET A 1 -2.68 -10.79 -10.07
N ASN A 2 -2.50 -10.09 -8.95
CA ASN A 2 -3.62 -9.66 -8.10
C ASN A 2 -3.82 -8.16 -8.34
N GLU A 3 -4.89 -7.83 -9.02
CA GLU A 3 -5.25 -6.47 -9.41
C GLU A 3 -6.59 -6.12 -8.77
N ALA A 4 -6.79 -4.85 -8.48
CA ALA A 4 -8.06 -4.35 -7.98
C ALA A 4 -8.45 -3.12 -8.79
N PHE A 5 -9.74 -2.98 -9.06
CA PHE A 5 -10.31 -1.90 -9.85
C PHE A 5 -11.45 -1.25 -9.08
N LEU A 6 -11.50 0.08 -9.07
CA LEU A 6 -12.58 0.87 -8.49
C LEU A 6 -13.50 1.34 -9.61
N SER A 7 -14.79 1.03 -9.50
CA SER A 7 -15.84 1.59 -10.36
C SER A 7 -16.09 3.05 -9.99
N ARG A 8 -15.93 3.96 -10.97
CA ARG A 8 -16.21 5.40 -10.79
C ARG A 8 -17.71 5.70 -10.67
N ASP A 9 -18.53 4.84 -11.28
CA ASP A 9 -19.99 4.98 -11.30
C ASP A 9 -20.63 4.61 -9.94
N THR A 10 -20.11 3.56 -9.30
CA THR A 10 -20.75 2.94 -8.13
C THR A 10 -19.92 3.00 -6.86
N GLY A 11 -18.61 3.24 -6.97
CA GLY A 11 -17.67 3.12 -5.85
C GLY A 11 -17.32 1.67 -5.47
N ALA A 12 -17.83 0.67 -6.20
CA ALA A 12 -17.51 -0.74 -5.94
C ALA A 12 -16.05 -1.06 -6.29
N ILE A 13 -15.42 -1.93 -5.51
CA ILE A 13 -14.07 -2.47 -5.78
C ILE A 13 -14.24 -3.88 -6.31
N HIS A 14 -13.63 -4.16 -7.46
CA HIS A 14 -13.58 -5.48 -8.08
C HIS A 14 -12.15 -6.04 -7.97
N PHE A 15 -12.01 -7.25 -7.43
CA PHE A 15 -10.74 -7.95 -7.36
C PHE A 15 -10.57 -8.91 -8.54
N CYS A 16 -9.43 -8.84 -9.22
CA CYS A 16 -9.07 -9.74 -10.31
C CYS A 16 -7.79 -10.48 -9.94
N GLY A 17 -7.87 -11.81 -9.76
CA GLY A 17 -6.70 -12.62 -9.43
C GLY A 17 -6.96 -14.11 -9.57
N GLU A 18 -5.88 -14.88 -9.60
CA GLU A 18 -5.89 -16.35 -9.79
C GLU A 18 -6.62 -17.11 -8.66
N PHE A 19 -6.92 -16.44 -7.56
CA PHE A 19 -7.57 -16.99 -6.37
C PHE A 19 -8.92 -16.33 -6.06
N VAL A 20 -9.46 -15.51 -6.97
CA VAL A 20 -10.82 -14.98 -6.85
C VAL A 20 -11.75 -16.00 -7.47
N ASP A 21 -12.65 -16.57 -6.67
CA ASP A 21 -13.67 -17.49 -7.15
C ASP A 21 -14.60 -16.73 -8.11
N GLU A 22 -14.57 -17.09 -9.40
CA GLU A 22 -15.39 -16.46 -10.45
C GLU A 22 -16.90 -16.53 -10.14
N GLU A 23 -17.31 -17.43 -9.23
CA GLU A 23 -18.70 -17.59 -8.78
C GLU A 23 -19.11 -16.64 -7.64
N GLU A 24 -18.18 -16.09 -6.83
CA GLU A 24 -18.51 -15.15 -5.74
C GLU A 24 -18.47 -13.68 -6.17
N GLU A 25 -17.66 -13.32 -7.16
CA GLU A 25 -17.52 -11.93 -7.61
C GLU A 25 -17.51 -11.86 -9.15
N ALA A 26 -18.67 -11.57 -9.72
CA ALA A 26 -18.81 -11.36 -11.15
C ALA A 26 -18.01 -10.11 -11.55
N VAL A 27 -16.79 -10.31 -12.06
CA VAL A 27 -15.99 -9.23 -12.66
C VAL A 27 -16.74 -8.74 -13.90
N PRO A 28 -17.06 -7.43 -14.00
CA PRO A 28 -17.75 -6.90 -15.16
C PRO A 28 -16.96 -7.14 -16.46
N ASP A 29 -17.63 -7.50 -17.56
CA ASP A 29 -16.98 -7.66 -18.87
C ASP A 29 -16.29 -6.37 -19.37
N ASP A 30 -16.76 -5.21 -18.89
CA ASP A 30 -16.24 -3.89 -19.21
C ASP A 30 -15.16 -3.39 -18.23
N ILE A 31 -14.62 -4.24 -17.35
CA ILE A 31 -13.60 -3.87 -16.34
C ILE A 31 -12.34 -3.22 -16.93
N GLY A 32 -12.06 -3.47 -18.22
CA GLY A 32 -10.95 -2.87 -18.96
C GLY A 32 -11.20 -1.45 -19.45
N ASP A 33 -12.40 -0.89 -19.25
CA ASP A 33 -12.76 0.47 -19.65
C ASP A 33 -12.17 1.51 -18.67
N PRO A 34 -11.14 2.28 -19.07
CA PRO A 34 -10.49 3.26 -18.20
C PRO A 34 -11.38 4.47 -17.88
N GLU A 35 -12.48 4.69 -18.62
CA GLU A 35 -13.43 5.78 -18.32
C GLU A 35 -14.33 5.43 -17.15
N ARG A 36 -14.57 4.14 -16.90
CA ARG A 36 -15.51 3.63 -15.90
C ARG A 36 -14.81 3.00 -14.70
N TYR A 37 -13.64 2.43 -14.92
CA TYR A 37 -12.87 1.76 -13.89
C TYR A 37 -11.46 2.34 -13.79
N ILE A 38 -11.02 2.54 -12.56
CA ILE A 38 -9.65 2.91 -12.28
C ILE A 38 -8.95 1.80 -11.53
N LYS A 39 -7.78 1.39 -12.04
CA LYS A 39 -6.92 0.42 -11.38
C LYS A 39 -6.39 1.00 -10.07
N ILE A 40 -6.61 0.29 -8.96
CA ILE A 40 -6.06 0.63 -7.65
C ILE A 40 -4.55 0.33 -7.69
N PRO A 41 -3.71 1.31 -7.33
CA PRO A 41 -2.26 1.17 -7.36
C PRO A 41 -1.81 0.13 -6.33
N HIS A 42 -0.73 -0.59 -6.65
CA HIS A 42 -0.12 -1.46 -5.67
C HIS A 42 0.62 -0.60 -4.62
N LYS A 43 0.84 -1.14 -3.42
CA LYS A 43 1.60 -0.43 -2.36
C LYS A 43 2.96 0.09 -2.81
N ASN A 44 3.57 -0.56 -3.80
CA ASN A 44 4.86 -0.15 -4.34
C ASN A 44 4.74 1.09 -5.23
N ASP A 45 3.63 1.25 -5.97
CA ASP A 45 3.33 2.44 -6.77
C ASP A 45 3.03 3.66 -5.89
N LEU A 46 2.55 3.42 -4.67
CA LEU A 46 2.31 4.45 -3.64
C LEU A 46 3.55 4.75 -2.77
N ASP A 47 4.72 4.18 -3.10
CA ASP A 47 5.94 4.29 -2.28
C ASP A 47 5.74 3.82 -0.81
N LEU A 48 4.79 2.91 -0.56
CA LEU A 48 4.45 2.32 0.75
C LEU A 48 5.16 0.98 1.02
N GLY A 49 6.23 0.69 0.27
CA GLY A 49 7.07 -0.49 0.43
C GLY A 49 8.37 -0.18 1.17
N GLU A 50 9.48 -0.71 0.65
CA GLU A 50 10.83 -0.47 1.17
C GLU A 50 11.18 1.03 1.26
N ARG A 51 10.69 1.85 0.32
CA ARG A 51 10.95 3.29 0.33
C ARG A 51 10.36 3.99 1.56
N LEU A 52 9.19 3.56 2.03
CA LEU A 52 8.57 4.08 3.26
C LEU A 52 9.43 3.76 4.48
N VAL A 53 9.91 2.52 4.57
CA VAL A 53 10.82 2.05 5.62
C VAL A 53 12.11 2.87 5.60
N GLY A 54 12.68 3.07 4.41
CA GLY A 54 13.87 3.91 4.23
C GLY A 54 13.67 5.33 4.73
N ARG A 55 12.54 5.98 4.44
CA ARG A 55 12.23 7.33 4.96
C ARG A 55 12.21 7.34 6.49
N PHE A 56 11.46 6.41 7.09
CA PHE A 56 11.34 6.31 8.55
C PHE A 56 12.68 6.09 9.24
N VAL A 57 13.48 5.14 8.75
CA VAL A 57 14.75 4.79 9.37
C VAL A 57 15.77 5.91 9.21
N ASN A 58 15.83 6.59 8.05
CA ASN A 58 16.70 7.76 7.89
C ASN A 58 16.32 8.92 8.83
N GLU A 59 15.03 9.08 9.14
CA GLU A 59 14.55 10.13 10.03
C GLU A 59 14.80 9.84 11.52
N HIS A 60 14.60 8.59 11.94
CA HIS A 60 14.57 8.23 13.37
C HIS A 60 15.72 7.35 13.84
N LEU A 61 16.31 6.54 12.95
CA LEU A 61 17.34 5.55 13.25
C LEU A 61 18.44 5.56 12.15
N PRO A 62 19.05 6.72 11.83
CA PRO A 62 19.99 6.81 10.72
C PRO A 62 21.22 5.89 10.89
N GLU A 63 21.57 5.53 12.12
CA GLU A 63 22.63 4.56 12.45
C GLU A 63 22.29 3.14 11.97
N ASP A 64 21.01 2.77 11.93
CA ASP A 64 20.53 1.44 11.54
C ASP A 64 20.15 1.37 10.04
N ALA A 65 20.20 2.49 9.30
CA ALA A 65 19.74 2.57 7.91
C ALA A 65 20.42 1.55 6.97
N ALA A 66 21.73 1.37 7.12
CA ALA A 66 22.48 0.40 6.33
C ALA A 66 22.10 -1.05 6.67
N GLU A 67 21.84 -1.36 7.94
CA GLU A 67 21.40 -2.70 8.36
C GLU A 67 20.00 -3.00 7.82
N VAL A 68 19.09 -2.03 7.92
CA VAL A 68 17.71 -2.19 7.44
C VAL A 68 17.66 -2.36 5.92
N ALA A 69 18.46 -1.62 5.15
CA ALA A 69 18.54 -1.81 3.69
C ALA A 69 18.89 -3.27 3.34
N GLY A 70 19.81 -3.90 4.08
CA GLY A 70 20.18 -5.29 3.90
C GLY A 70 19.06 -6.30 4.22
N TYR A 71 18.02 -5.91 4.96
CA TYR A 71 16.89 -6.80 5.23
C TYR A 71 16.04 -7.07 3.98
N PHE A 72 15.89 -6.08 3.11
CA PHE A 72 15.03 -6.15 1.91
C PHE A 72 15.65 -6.94 0.75
N GLU A 73 16.93 -7.28 0.86
CA GLU A 73 17.59 -8.20 -0.08
C GLU A 73 17.12 -9.66 0.07
N ARG A 74 16.42 -10.00 1.17
CA ARG A 74 16.00 -11.37 1.49
C ARG A 74 14.53 -11.42 1.91
N ARG A 75 13.92 -12.61 1.77
CA ARG A 75 12.58 -12.87 2.33
C ARG A 75 12.58 -12.67 3.85
N GLY A 76 11.49 -12.12 4.37
CA GLY A 76 11.30 -11.86 5.81
C GLY A 76 11.77 -10.49 6.30
N ALA A 77 11.99 -9.53 5.40
CA ALA A 77 12.44 -8.18 5.73
C ALA A 77 11.60 -7.49 6.81
N TYR A 78 10.26 -7.51 6.67
CA TYR A 78 9.35 -6.86 7.62
C TYR A 78 9.38 -7.48 9.02
N ALA A 79 9.57 -8.79 9.13
CA ALA A 79 9.72 -9.43 10.44
C ALA A 79 10.98 -8.92 11.14
N ARG A 80 12.12 -8.91 10.43
CA ARG A 80 13.40 -8.40 10.96
C ARG A 80 13.33 -6.91 11.31
N LEU A 81 12.68 -6.11 10.46
CA LEU A 81 12.42 -4.70 10.73
C LEU A 81 11.63 -4.54 12.04
N ASN A 82 10.49 -5.21 12.19
CA ASN A 82 9.68 -5.11 13.40
C ASN A 82 10.45 -5.54 14.66
N ASP A 83 11.27 -6.58 14.58
CA ASP A 83 12.15 -7.00 15.68
C ASP A 83 13.22 -5.94 16.02
N LEU A 84 13.82 -5.29 15.03
CA LEU A 84 14.75 -4.18 15.25
C LEU A 84 14.03 -2.99 15.89
N LEU A 85 12.90 -2.54 15.33
CA LEU A 85 12.15 -1.40 15.82
C LEU A 85 11.60 -1.64 17.24
N ARG A 86 11.19 -2.87 17.55
CA ARG A 86 10.81 -3.25 18.92
C ARG A 86 11.99 -3.11 19.89
N ARG A 87 13.17 -3.61 19.52
CA ARG A 87 14.38 -3.51 20.35
C ARG A 87 14.85 -2.07 20.55
N ARG A 88 14.65 -1.21 19.54
CA ARG A 88 14.97 0.23 19.59
C ARG A 88 13.88 1.09 20.24
N GLY A 89 12.69 0.54 20.51
CA GLY A 89 11.57 1.28 21.08
C GLY A 89 10.80 2.17 20.08
N PHE A 90 10.92 1.90 18.78
CA PHE A 90 10.29 2.66 17.69
C PHE A 90 9.11 1.96 17.02
N LEU A 91 8.72 0.77 17.50
CA LEU A 91 7.70 -0.05 16.85
C LEU A 91 6.33 0.67 16.76
N GLU A 92 5.89 1.31 17.84
CA GLU A 92 4.62 2.05 17.85
C GLU A 92 4.67 3.24 16.89
N ARG A 93 5.75 4.03 16.96
CA ARG A 93 5.97 5.17 16.06
C ARG A 93 6.03 4.75 14.59
N TRP A 94 6.57 3.56 14.30
CA TRP A 94 6.56 2.99 12.96
C TRP A 94 5.15 2.71 12.47
N PHE A 95 4.29 2.10 13.28
CA PHE A 95 2.90 1.86 12.89
C PHE A 95 2.12 3.16 12.67
N GLU A 96 2.33 4.17 13.52
CA GLU A 96 1.73 5.50 13.33
C GLU A 96 2.20 6.16 12.03
N PHE A 97 3.51 6.11 11.76
CA PHE A 97 4.11 6.67 10.55
C PHE A 97 3.64 5.93 9.29
N GLU A 98 3.55 4.61 9.34
CA GLU A 98 3.06 3.77 8.26
C GLU A 98 1.59 4.09 7.95
N GLN A 99 0.74 4.15 8.98
CA GLN A 99 -0.67 4.49 8.84
C GLN A 99 -0.85 5.90 8.24
N SER A 100 -0.19 6.91 8.80
CA SER A 100 -0.29 8.29 8.31
C SER A 100 0.22 8.44 6.88
N SER A 101 1.32 7.75 6.53
CA SER A 101 1.87 7.78 5.17
C SER A 101 0.96 7.07 4.18
N CYS A 102 0.36 5.94 4.59
CA CYS A 102 -0.60 5.20 3.78
C CYS A 102 -1.83 6.06 3.50
N GLU A 103 -2.40 6.68 4.53
CA GLU A 103 -3.55 7.58 4.38
C GLU A 103 -3.21 8.76 3.44
N ALA A 104 -2.06 9.42 3.65
CA ALA A 104 -1.64 10.52 2.80
C ALA A 104 -1.47 10.11 1.33
N ALA A 105 -0.82 8.97 1.07
CA ALA A 105 -0.62 8.46 -0.29
C ALA A 105 -1.93 8.08 -0.97
N LEU A 106 -2.86 7.44 -0.25
CA LEU A 106 -4.19 7.12 -0.77
C LEU A 106 -5.02 8.37 -1.06
N ARG A 107 -5.00 9.36 -0.16
CA ARG A 107 -5.68 10.64 -0.39
C ARG A 107 -5.13 11.38 -1.61
N GLU A 108 -3.80 11.42 -1.75
CA GLU A 108 -3.15 12.03 -2.90
C GLU A 108 -3.49 11.31 -4.20
N TRP A 109 -3.51 9.96 -4.17
CA TRP A 109 -3.94 9.18 -5.31
C TRP A 109 -5.40 9.43 -5.68
N CYS A 110 -6.32 9.48 -4.71
CA CYS A 110 -7.71 9.83 -4.97
C CYS A 110 -7.84 11.22 -5.60
N ALA A 111 -7.14 12.22 -5.06
CA ALA A 111 -7.15 13.58 -5.59
C ALA A 111 -6.62 13.66 -7.03
N LYS A 112 -5.55 12.91 -7.37
CA LYS A 112 -4.99 12.85 -8.74
C LYS A 112 -5.94 12.20 -9.76
N ASN A 113 -6.92 11.43 -9.29
CA ASN A 113 -7.86 10.70 -10.13
C ASN A 113 -9.29 11.23 -10.04
N ASP A 114 -9.46 12.42 -9.45
CA ASP A 114 -10.75 13.09 -9.24
C ASP A 114 -11.75 12.19 -8.49
N ILE A 115 -11.25 11.43 -7.52
CA ILE A 115 -12.07 10.58 -6.65
C ILE A 115 -12.40 11.37 -5.38
N GLU A 116 -13.68 11.64 -5.15
CA GLU A 116 -14.16 12.29 -3.94
C GLU A 116 -14.16 11.32 -2.76
N LEU A 117 -13.55 11.74 -1.65
CA LEU A 117 -13.55 10.98 -0.40
C LEU A 117 -14.76 11.39 0.43
N VAL A 118 -15.69 10.44 0.64
CA VAL A 118 -16.76 10.62 1.63
C VAL A 118 -16.20 10.48 3.03
N LYS A 119 -16.53 11.41 3.93
CA LYS A 119 -16.22 11.29 5.36
C LYS A 119 -17.34 10.48 6.02
N GLU A 120 -16.98 9.42 6.72
CA GLU A 120 -17.86 8.70 7.65
C GLU A 120 -18.21 9.55 8.89
#